data_AF-A0A7R9RNG8-F1
#
_entry.id   AF-A0A7R9RNG8-F1
#
_cell.length_a   1.000
_cell.length_b   1.000
_cell.length_c   1.000
_cell.angle_alpha   90.00
_cell.angle_beta   90.00
_cell.angle_gamma   90.00
#
_symmetry.space_group_name_H-M   'P 1'
#
loop_
_entity.id
_entity.type
_entity.pdbx_description
1 polymer ?
#
loop_
_entity_poly.entity_id
_entity_poly.type
_entity_poly.pdbx_seq_one_letter_code
_entity_poly.pdbx_strand_id
1 'polypeptide(L)' 'SKFIKVLYLPPNTTPILQPMDQQVISNFKKLYTKHLFRRCFEVTESTNLTLREFWKDHFNIVGCLKIIDHAWLGVRTR' A
#
# COMPACT_ATOMS: atom_id res chain seq x y z
N SER A 1 18.07 -10.51 29.32
CA SER A 1 16.95 -10.18 28.42
C SER A 1 16.41 -8.79 28.76
N LYS A 2 16.90 -7.75 28.07
CA LYS A 2 16.32 -6.39 28.08
C LYS A 2 16.65 -5.74 26.73
N PHE A 3 16.00 -6.20 25.66
CA PHE A 3 16.20 -5.64 24.32
C PHE A 3 14.97 -4.90 23.77
N ILE A 4 13.88 -4.84 24.53
CA ILE A 4 12.66 -4.12 24.14
C ILE A 4 12.31 -3.13 25.24
N LYS A 5 12.26 -1.84 24.88
CA LYS A 5 11.78 -0.76 25.75
C LYS A 5 10.37 -0.39 25.30
N VAL A 6 9.40 -0.56 26.19
CA VAL A 6 8.01 -0.15 25.96
C VAL A 6 7.85 1.30 26.39
N LEU A 7 7.24 2.12 25.54
CA LEU A 7 6.96 3.53 25.78
C LEU A 7 5.45 3.75 25.70
N TYR A 8 4.87 4.38 26.73
CA TYR A 8 3.48 4.81 26.71
C TYR A 8 3.40 6.18 26.04
N LEU A 9 2.58 6.26 24.98
CA LEU A 9 2.34 7.52 24.27
C LEU A 9 1.12 8.22 24.87
N PRO A 10 1.15 9.56 24.99
CA PRO A 10 -0.03 10.31 25.39
C PRO A 10 -1.16 10.18 24.35
N PRO A 11 -2.42 10.28 24.77
CA PRO A 11 -3.57 10.15 23.86
C PRO A 11 -3.47 11.14 22.69
N ASN A 12 -3.92 10.71 21.51
CA ASN A 12 -3.94 11.49 20.26
C ASN A 12 -2.57 11.92 19.69
N THR A 13 -1.45 11.46 20.26
CA THR A 13 -0.11 11.77 19.72
C THR A 13 0.47 10.69 18.83
N THR A 14 -0.22 9.55 18.71
CA THR A 14 0.19 8.41 17.88
C THR A 14 0.56 8.82 16.43
N PRO A 15 -0.25 9.62 15.72
CA PRO A 15 0.10 10.04 14.35
C PRO A 15 1.32 10.96 14.28
N ILE A 16 1.76 11.54 15.40
CA ILE A 16 2.90 12.46 15.48
C ILE A 16 4.17 11.71 15.91
N LEU A 17 4.02 10.75 16.83
CA LEU A 17 5.15 10.08 17.46
C LEU A 17 5.49 8.75 16.81
N GLN A 18 4.55 8.12 16.09
CA GLN A 18 4.78 6.85 15.43
C GLN A 18 5.18 7.04 13.96
N PRO A 19 6.40 6.64 13.57
CA PRO A 19 6.85 6.71 12.18
C PRO A 19 5.93 5.96 11.20
N MET A 20 5.25 4.93 11.70
CA MET A 20 4.30 4.11 10.95
C MET A 20 3.16 4.99 10.40
N ASP A 21 2.55 5.81 11.25
CA ASP A 21 1.42 6.66 10.90
C ASP A 21 1.82 7.87 10.04
N GLN A 22 3.03 8.39 10.24
CA GLN A 22 3.48 9.60 9.52
C GLN A 22 3.90 9.33 8.08
N GLN A 23 4.72 8.30 7.86
CA GLN A 23 5.40 8.12 6.58
C GLN A 23 5.12 6.76 5.98
N VAL A 24 5.23 5.68 6.76
CA VAL A 24 5.15 4.32 6.23
C VAL A 24 3.78 4.05 5.62
N ILE A 25 2.69 4.31 6.36
CA ILE A 25 1.32 4.10 5.88
C ILE A 25 0.99 5.01 4.69
N SER A 26 1.37 6.29 4.77
CA SER A 26 1.11 7.26 3.69
C SER A 26 1.84 6.88 2.40
N ASN A 27 3.13 6.57 2.49
CA ASN A 27 3.95 6.12 1.35
C ASN A 27 3.43 4.82 0.77
N PHE A 28 3.08 3.86 1.63
CA PHE A 28 2.49 2.60 1.19
C PHE A 28 1.19 2.80 0.43
N LYS A 29 0.24 3.58 0.97
CA LYS A 29 -1.04 3.88 0.30
C LYS A 29 -0.83 4.56 -1.06
N LYS A 30 0.12 5.50 -1.15
CA LYS A 30 0.48 6.17 -2.39
C LYS A 30 1.05 5.19 -3.43
N LEU A 31 1.98 4.33 -3.02
CA LEU A 31 2.61 3.35 -3.90
C LEU A 31 1.63 2.27 -4.34
N TYR A 32 0.84 1.72 -3.43
CA TYR A 32 -0.22 0.74 -3.73
C TYR A 32 -1.18 1.29 -4.79
N THR A 33 -1.69 2.51 -4.56
CA THR A 33 -2.59 3.18 -5.51
C THR A 33 -1.93 3.37 -6.88
N LYS A 34 -0.66 3.79 -6.93
CA LYS A 34 0.10 3.93 -8.18
C LYS A 34 0.23 2.60 -8.94
N HIS A 35 0.61 1.53 -8.24
CA HIS A 35 0.79 0.21 -8.84
C HIS A 35 -0.55 -0.39 -9.31
N LEU A 36 -1.61 -0.20 -8.53
CA LEU A 36 -2.97 -0.59 -8.89
C LEU A 36 -3.43 0.09 -10.18
N PHE A 37 -3.33 1.42 -10.26
CA PHE A 37 -3.72 2.15 -11.46
C PHE A 37 -2.88 1.74 -12.67
N ARG A 38 -1.56 1.58 -12.50
CA ARG A 38 -0.70 1.09 -13.59
C ARG A 38 -1.19 -0.25 -14.13
N ARG A 39 -1.46 -1.22 -13.24
CA ARG A 39 -1.98 -2.53 -13.64
C ARG A 39 -3.34 -2.42 -14.33
N CYS A 40 -4.18 -1.52 -13.84
CA CYS A 40 -5.49 -1.26 -14.42
C CYS A 40 -5.35 -0.75 -15.86
N PHE A 41 -4.56 0.31 -16.08
CA PHE A 41 -4.32 0.87 -17.41
C PHE A 41 -3.68 -0.14 -18.37
N GLU A 42 -2.66 -0.87 -17.91
CA GLU A 42 -2.00 -1.91 -18.72
C GLU A 42 -3.00 -2.95 -19.25
N VAL A 43 -4.02 -3.31 -18.45
CA VAL A 43 -5.06 -4.25 -18.87
C VAL A 43 -6.09 -3.57 -19.76
N THR A 44 -6.65 -2.42 -19.34
CA THR A 44 -7.76 -1.78 -20.06
C THR A 44 -7.33 -1.23 -21.42
N GLU A 45 -6.12 -0.70 -21.56
CA GLU A 45 -5.61 -0.20 -22.85
C GLU A 45 -5.26 -1.35 -23.82
N SER A 46 -4.79 -2.49 -23.30
CA SER A 46 -4.44 -3.64 -24.15
C SER A 46 -5.63 -4.50 -24.57
N THR A 47 -6.78 -4.36 -23.90
CA THR A 47 -7.94 -5.24 -24.09
C THR A 47 -9.26 -4.51 -24.36
N ASN A 48 -9.28 -3.17 -24.38
CA ASN A 48 -10.49 -2.33 -24.47
C ASN A 48 -11.55 -2.62 -23.38
N LEU A 49 -11.15 -3.23 -22.27
CA LEU A 49 -12.04 -3.51 -21.14
C LEU A 49 -12.36 -2.25 -20.36
N THR A 50 -13.57 -2.20 -19.81
CA THR A 50 -13.97 -1.18 -18.84
C THR A 50 -13.31 -1.41 -17.48
N LEU A 51 -13.28 -0.37 -16.65
CA LEU A 51 -12.85 -0.50 -15.25
C LEU A 51 -13.67 -1.56 -14.49
N ARG A 52 -14.97 -1.66 -14.77
CA ARG A 52 -15.85 -2.64 -14.12
C ARG A 52 -15.44 -4.07 -14.44
N GLU A 53 -15.13 -4.35 -15.70
CA GLU A 53 -14.67 -5.68 -16.14
C GLU A 53 -13.28 -5.99 -15.60
N PHE A 54 -12.39 -5.00 -15.55
CA PHE A 54 -11.09 -5.16 -14.88
C PHE A 54 -11.27 -5.61 -13.42
N TRP A 55 -12.10 -4.93 -12.65
CA TRP A 55 -12.32 -5.26 -11.24
C TRP A 55 -12.96 -6.63 -11.04
N LYS A 56 -13.90 -7.00 -11.92
CA LYS A 56 -14.64 -8.25 -11.80
C LYS A 56 -13.82 -9.46 -12.23
N ASP A 57 -13.15 -9.35 -13.38
CA ASP A 57 -12.61 -10.51 -14.09
C ASP A 57 -11.06 -10.55 -14.08
N HIS A 58 -10.39 -9.41 -13.82
CA HIS A 58 -8.92 -9.29 -13.89
C HIS A 58 -8.23 -8.92 -12.58
N PHE A 59 -8.99 -8.57 -11.54
CA PHE A 59 -8.45 -8.24 -10.22
C PHE A 59 -8.86 -9.25 -9.16
N ASN A 60 -7.93 -10.12 -8.79
CA ASN A 60 -8.13 -11.13 -7.74
C ASN A 60 -7.15 -10.96 -6.58
N ILE A 61 -7.27 -11.81 -5.56
CA ILE A 61 -6.44 -11.76 -4.35
C ILE A 61 -4.96 -11.88 -4.67
N VAL A 62 -4.57 -12.72 -5.63
CA VAL A 62 -3.16 -12.86 -6.05
C VAL A 62 -2.64 -11.56 -6.69
N GLY A 63 -3.45 -10.91 -7.52
CA GLY A 63 -3.13 -9.58 -8.07
C GLY A 63 -2.96 -8.53 -6.98
N CYS A 64 -3.85 -8.52 -5.99
CA CYS A 64 -3.75 -7.65 -4.81
C CYS A 64 -2.45 -7.87 -4.04
N LEU A 65 -2.11 -9.13 -3.72
CA LEU A 65 -0.89 -9.48 -2.99
C LEU A 65 0.38 -9.03 -3.72
N LYS A 66 0.43 -9.18 -5.05
CA LYS A 66 1.55 -8.67 -5.86
C LYS A 66 1.70 -7.15 -5.78
N ILE A 67 0.60 -6.41 -5.77
CA ILE A 67 0.63 -4.95 -5.63
C ILE A 67 1.10 -4.56 -4.22
N ILE A 68 0.66 -5.28 -3.19
CA ILE A 68 1.12 -5.08 -1.81
C ILE A 68 2.64 -5.28 -1.73
N ASP A 69 3.15 -6.39 -2.28
CA ASP A 69 4.58 -6.69 -2.31
C ASP A 69 5.39 -5.58 -3.02
N HIS A 70 4.98 -5.20 -4.22
CA HIS A 70 5.62 -4.11 -4.97
C HIS A 70 5.57 -2.76 -4.26
N ALA A 71 4.42 -2.43 -3.66
CA ALA A 71 4.27 -1.19 -2.91
C ALA A 71 5.19 -1.18 -1.68
N TRP A 72 5.25 -2.30 -0.95
CA TRP A 72 6.07 -2.44 0.25
C TRP A 72 7.57 -2.30 -0.04
N LEU A 73 8.06 -2.91 -1.13
CA LEU A 73 9.46 -2.76 -1.56
C LEU A 73 9.86 -1.31 -1.83
N GLY A 74 8.91 -0.46 -2.24
CA GLY A 74 9.12 0.96 -2.47
C GLY A 74 9.02 1.84 -1.22
N VAL A 75 8.51 1.30 -0.10
CA VAL A 75 8.42 2.04 1.16
C VAL A 75 9.82 2.17 1.75
N ARG A 76 10.38 3.38 1.66
CA ARG A 76 11.64 3.70 2.32
C ARG A 76 11.37 4.05 3.78
N THR A 77 11.97 3.29 4.69
CA THR A 77 12.25 3.75 6.05
C THR A 77 13.59 4.47 6.01
N ARG A 78 13.62 5.75 6.37
CA ARG A 78 14.88 6.49 6.52
C ARG A 78 15.75 5.86 7.60
#